data_AF-A0A7C1Y4R5-F1
#
_entry.id   AF-A0A7C1Y4R5-F1
#
_cell.length_a   1.000
_cell.length_b   1.000
_cell.length_c   1.000
_cell.angle_alpha   90.00
_cell.angle_beta   90.00
_cell.angle_gamma   90.00
#
_symmetry.space_group_name_H-M   'P 1'
#
loop_
_entity.id
_entity.type
_entity.pdbx_description
1 polymer ?
#
loop_
_entity_poly.entity_id
_entity_poly.type
_entity_poly.pdbx_seq_one_letter_code
_entity_poly.pdbx_strand_id
1 'polypeptide(L)'
;MKEVKLSRRDFIRSSSLTAAGIAVALTDRAEAGRDQVRAAIQRAGNADSDKERLGYLKEFQKRPGLDASLKDDIAKLIAQIERWLGDKRLDYFGREAGRNLDFDFEIGEDSPLYPLTWLYRGRMVIWYALESGGVWNNPERKRKFFAAARGFFKKYAEAFPQNKIVRMYLGQPTGPYKRYEAVAGAPQWAVYQREGLERLTDIIEWWIDNRMQDDGQYGGGWGDDCEMWRWWVPILIGFDSPKIGRAQARFSKALMSQEHMKKGYT
;
A
#
# COMPACT_ATOMS: atom_id res chain seq x y z
N MET A 1 14.35 64.32 -37.41
CA MET A 1 14.42 62.99 -36.77
C MET A 1 15.72 62.32 -37.21
N LYS A 2 16.67 62.10 -36.31
CA LYS A 2 17.91 61.35 -36.62
C LYS A 2 17.60 59.86 -36.50
N GLU A 3 17.71 59.11 -37.60
CA GLU A 3 17.69 57.65 -37.57
C GLU A 3 18.90 57.15 -36.78
N VAL A 4 18.65 56.53 -35.63
CA VAL A 4 19.66 55.81 -34.87
C VAL A 4 19.90 54.48 -35.59
N LYS A 5 20.95 54.41 -36.42
CA LYS A 5 21.44 53.16 -37.00
C LYS A 5 22.01 52.28 -35.89
N LEU A 6 21.23 51.33 -35.40
CA LEU A 6 21.70 50.25 -34.54
C LEU A 6 22.84 49.49 -35.23
N SER A 7 24.02 49.48 -34.60
CA SER A 7 25.19 48.77 -35.09
C SER A 7 24.93 47.26 -35.10
N ARG A 8 25.44 46.56 -36.12
CA ARG A 8 25.34 45.11 -36.27
C ARG A 8 25.85 44.36 -35.02
N ARG A 9 26.81 44.94 -34.29
CA ARG A 9 27.32 44.43 -33.01
C ARG A 9 26.31 44.55 -31.87
N ASP A 10 25.52 45.62 -31.83
CA ASP A 10 24.50 45.84 -30.81
C ASP A 10 23.30 44.91 -31.03
N PHE A 11 22.93 44.66 -32.28
CA PHE A 11 21.92 43.67 -32.65
C PHE A 11 22.32 42.25 -32.24
N ILE A 12 23.58 41.85 -32.50
CA ILE A 12 24.10 40.53 -32.11
C ILE A 12 24.16 40.40 -30.58
N ARG A 13 24.66 41.42 -29.86
CA ARG A 13 24.68 41.40 -28.38
C ARG A 13 23.28 41.32 -27.78
N SER A 14 22.31 42.07 -28.30
CA SER A 14 20.91 42.00 -27.82
C SER A 14 20.32 40.61 -28.10
N SER A 15 20.56 40.06 -29.29
CA SER A 15 20.07 38.72 -29.68
C SER A 15 20.68 37.61 -28.80
N SER A 16 21.98 37.69 -28.49
CA SER A 16 22.64 36.73 -27.61
C SER A 16 22.17 36.83 -26.16
N LEU A 17 21.91 38.04 -25.65
CA LEU A 17 21.37 38.26 -24.30
C LEU A 17 19.92 37.78 -24.18
N THR A 18 19.10 38.00 -25.22
CA THR A 18 17.72 37.47 -25.27
C THR A 18 17.71 35.95 -25.37
N ALA A 19 18.58 35.34 -26.20
CA ALA A 19 18.71 33.89 -26.30
C ALA A 19 19.19 33.24 -24.99
N ALA A 20 20.16 33.85 -24.31
CA ALA A 20 20.63 33.40 -23.00
C ALA A 20 19.53 33.53 -21.92
N GLY A 21 18.79 34.64 -21.90
CA GLY A 21 17.67 34.83 -20.98
C GLY A 21 16.52 33.84 -21.19
N ILE A 22 16.21 33.50 -22.44
CA ILE A 22 15.22 32.47 -22.78
C ILE A 22 15.71 31.07 -22.36
N ALA A 23 16.98 30.74 -22.60
CA ALA A 23 17.55 29.45 -22.20
C ALA A 23 17.56 29.26 -20.68
N VAL A 24 17.92 30.30 -19.91
CA VAL A 24 17.87 30.27 -18.43
C VAL A 24 16.43 30.10 -17.94
N ALA A 25 15.48 30.88 -18.46
CA ALA A 25 14.07 30.78 -18.07
C ALA A 25 13.43 29.43 -18.43
N LEU A 26 13.85 28.80 -19.54
CA LEU A 26 13.42 27.45 -19.90
C LEU A 26 14.01 26.38 -18.98
N THR A 27 15.25 26.56 -18.54
CA THR A 27 15.93 25.66 -17.61
C THR A 27 15.28 25.71 -16.23
N ASP A 28 15.02 26.92 -15.71
CA ASP A 28 14.34 27.12 -14.41
C ASP A 28 12.92 26.53 -14.40
N ARG A 29 12.18 26.69 -15.51
CA ARG A 29 10.84 26.08 -15.65
C ARG A 29 10.89 24.56 -15.71
N ALA A 30 11.88 23.98 -16.40
CA ALA A 30 12.06 22.54 -16.45
C ALA A 30 12.45 21.97 -15.07
N GLU A 31 13.28 22.69 -14.32
CA GLU A 31 13.67 22.32 -12.96
C GLU A 31 12.48 22.40 -11.99
N ALA A 32 11.72 23.49 -12.01
CA ALA A 32 10.48 23.61 -11.23
C ALA A 32 9.45 22.51 -11.56
N GLY A 33 9.34 22.13 -12.83
CA GLY A 33 8.51 21.00 -13.26
C GLY A 33 8.98 19.67 -12.65
N ARG A 34 10.28 19.39 -12.68
CA ARG A 34 10.88 18.18 -12.08
C ARG A 34 10.67 18.14 -10.57
N ASP A 35 10.79 19.28 -9.88
CA ASP A 35 10.57 19.36 -8.44
C ASP A 35 9.11 19.10 -8.07
N GLN A 36 8.16 19.59 -8.86
CA GLN A 36 6.74 19.31 -8.66
C GLN A 36 6.40 17.83 -8.85
N VAL A 37 7.00 17.19 -9.86
CA VAL A 37 6.86 15.73 -10.10
C VAL A 37 7.44 14.96 -8.92
N ARG A 38 8.66 15.28 -8.50
CA ARG A 38 9.31 14.65 -7.34
C ARG A 38 8.49 14.80 -6.07
N ALA A 39 7.95 15.98 -5.80
CA ALA A 39 7.11 16.24 -4.63
C ALA A 39 5.83 15.42 -4.65
N ALA A 40 5.18 15.29 -5.82
CA ALA A 40 3.98 14.46 -5.97
C ALA A 40 4.27 12.97 -5.71
N ILE A 41 5.39 12.46 -6.24
CA ILE A 41 5.81 11.07 -6.04
C ILE A 41 6.18 10.81 -4.58
N GLN A 42 6.90 11.73 -3.94
CA GLN A 42 7.22 11.64 -2.52
C GLN A 42 5.96 11.64 -1.64
N ARG A 43 4.96 12.47 -1.97
CA ARG A 43 3.67 12.47 -1.26
C ARG A 43 2.93 11.14 -1.43
N ALA A 44 2.88 10.60 -2.65
CA ALA A 44 2.25 9.31 -2.93
C ALA A 44 2.98 8.14 -2.25
N GLY A 45 4.32 8.12 -2.34
CA GLY A 45 5.14 7.06 -1.79
C GLY A 45 5.15 7.03 -0.26
N ASN A 46 5.05 8.18 0.40
CA ASN A 46 4.96 8.26 1.86
C ASN A 46 3.53 8.19 2.42
N ALA A 47 2.51 7.95 1.59
CA ALA A 47 1.12 7.81 2.05
C ALA A 47 0.93 6.61 3.01
N ASP A 48 0.11 6.81 4.05
CA ASP A 48 -0.13 5.85 5.14
C ASP A 48 -1.19 4.80 4.78
N SER A 49 -1.87 4.95 3.64
CA SER A 49 -2.75 3.91 3.07
C SER A 49 -2.67 3.86 1.54
N ASP A 50 -3.10 2.73 0.98
CA ASP A 50 -3.24 2.57 -0.47
C ASP A 50 -4.32 3.49 -1.05
N LYS A 51 -5.39 3.76 -0.29
CA LYS A 51 -6.47 4.67 -0.68
C LYS A 51 -5.99 6.12 -0.78
N GLU A 52 -5.20 6.58 0.20
CA GLU A 52 -4.58 7.91 0.14
C GLU A 52 -3.60 8.03 -1.03
N ARG A 53 -2.75 7.01 -1.23
CA ARG A 53 -1.81 6.96 -2.36
C ARG A 53 -2.54 7.08 -3.69
N LEU A 54 -3.61 6.31 -3.85
CA LEU A 54 -4.46 6.37 -5.05
C LEU A 54 -5.05 7.77 -5.23
N GLY A 55 -5.54 8.39 -4.15
CA GLY A 55 -6.02 9.78 -4.18
C GLY A 55 -4.96 10.76 -4.67
N TYR A 56 -3.75 10.70 -4.13
CA TYR A 56 -2.64 11.56 -4.54
C TYR A 56 -2.21 11.34 -5.99
N LEU A 57 -2.21 10.10 -6.48
CA LEU A 57 -1.90 9.80 -7.87
C LEU A 57 -2.98 10.32 -8.82
N LYS A 58 -4.26 10.19 -8.47
CA LYS A 58 -5.38 10.77 -9.23
C LYS A 58 -5.34 12.30 -9.25
N GLU A 59 -4.97 12.94 -8.14
CA GLU A 59 -4.71 14.38 -8.12
C GLU A 59 -3.54 14.76 -9.02
N PHE A 60 -2.46 13.97 -8.98
CA PHE A 60 -1.26 14.21 -9.78
C PHE A 60 -1.54 14.09 -11.28
N GLN A 61 -2.30 13.07 -11.70
CA GLN A 61 -2.69 12.85 -13.10
C GLN A 61 -3.41 14.05 -13.73
N LYS A 62 -4.18 14.80 -12.92
CA LYS A 62 -4.96 15.96 -13.39
C LYS A 62 -4.11 17.22 -13.59
N ARG A 63 -2.84 17.23 -13.20
CA ARG A 63 -1.99 18.42 -13.33
C ARG A 63 -1.68 18.73 -14.79
N PRO A 64 -1.70 20.01 -15.20
CA PRO A 64 -1.26 20.42 -16.52
C PRO A 64 0.27 20.28 -16.65
N GLY A 65 0.76 20.15 -17.88
CA GLY A 65 2.21 20.16 -18.17
C GLY A 65 2.96 18.85 -17.94
N LEU A 66 2.27 17.75 -17.60
CA LEU A 66 2.87 16.42 -17.59
C LEU A 66 3.10 15.91 -19.02
N ASP A 67 4.25 15.30 -19.27
CA ASP A 67 4.56 14.64 -20.53
C ASP A 67 3.68 13.40 -20.74
N ALA A 68 3.55 12.97 -22.00
CA ALA A 68 2.64 11.88 -22.37
C ALA A 68 3.05 10.53 -21.77
N SER A 69 4.37 10.26 -21.66
CA SER A 69 4.88 9.00 -21.11
C SER A 69 4.58 8.91 -19.62
N LEU A 70 4.81 10.00 -18.87
CA LEU A 70 4.50 10.04 -17.45
C LEU A 70 2.99 9.91 -17.21
N LYS A 71 2.13 10.52 -18.03
CA LYS A 71 0.68 10.34 -17.90
C LYS A 71 0.25 8.89 -18.10
N ASP A 72 0.86 8.18 -19.05
CA ASP A 72 0.62 6.75 -19.29
C ASP A 72 1.06 5.91 -18.09
N ASP A 73 2.26 6.14 -17.56
CA ASP A 73 2.76 5.45 -16.37
C ASP A 73 1.88 5.71 -15.13
N ILE A 74 1.40 6.95 -14.94
CA ILE A 74 0.45 7.27 -13.86
C ILE A 74 -0.83 6.45 -14.04
N ALA A 75 -1.36 6.38 -15.27
CA ALA A 75 -2.59 5.64 -15.56
C ALA A 75 -2.43 4.14 -15.28
N LYS A 76 -1.32 3.53 -15.71
CA LYS A 76 -0.99 2.13 -15.42
C LYS A 76 -0.91 1.87 -13.91
N LEU A 77 -0.19 2.71 -13.18
CA LEU A 77 -0.06 2.55 -11.73
C LEU A 77 -1.42 2.73 -11.03
N ILE A 78 -2.21 3.73 -11.41
CA ILE A 78 -3.57 3.93 -10.87
C ILE A 78 -4.43 2.69 -11.11
N ALA A 79 -4.46 2.17 -12.34
CA ALA A 79 -5.25 1.00 -12.68
C ALA A 79 -4.86 -0.22 -11.82
N GLN A 80 -3.56 -0.44 -11.61
CA GLN A 80 -3.09 -1.54 -10.76
C GLN A 80 -3.46 -1.35 -9.28
N ILE A 81 -3.42 -0.12 -8.77
CA ILE A 81 -3.81 0.16 -7.37
C ILE A 81 -5.32 0.04 -7.19
N GLU A 82 -6.12 0.49 -8.16
CA GLU A 82 -7.57 0.31 -8.15
C GLU A 82 -7.93 -1.16 -8.15
N ARG A 83 -7.25 -1.94 -9.00
CA ARG A 83 -7.39 -3.39 -9.05
C ARG A 83 -7.03 -4.04 -7.70
N TRP A 84 -5.88 -3.68 -7.13
CA TRP A 84 -5.43 -4.16 -5.83
C TRP A 84 -6.44 -3.89 -4.70
N LEU A 85 -7.11 -2.73 -4.73
CA LEU A 85 -8.06 -2.30 -3.71
C LEU A 85 -9.48 -2.82 -3.93
N GLY A 86 -9.89 -3.01 -5.19
CA GLY A 86 -11.29 -3.18 -5.56
C GLY A 86 -11.65 -4.57 -6.10
N ASP A 87 -10.70 -5.34 -6.62
CA ASP A 87 -11.02 -6.65 -7.17
C ASP A 87 -11.43 -7.63 -6.07
N LYS A 88 -12.49 -8.41 -6.34
CA LYS A 88 -12.94 -9.49 -5.46
C LYS A 88 -11.91 -10.61 -5.31
N ARG A 89 -11.03 -10.78 -6.30
CA ARG A 89 -9.99 -11.81 -6.36
C ARG A 89 -8.70 -11.20 -6.91
N LEU A 90 -7.58 -11.51 -6.27
CA LEU A 90 -6.26 -10.98 -6.61
C LEU A 90 -5.34 -12.03 -7.25
N ASP A 91 -5.88 -13.15 -7.73
CA ASP A 91 -5.12 -14.28 -8.29
C ASP A 91 -4.37 -13.96 -9.60
N TYR A 92 -4.68 -12.83 -10.24
CA TYR A 92 -4.11 -12.42 -11.54
C TYR A 92 -2.59 -12.35 -11.58
N PHE A 93 -1.93 -11.94 -10.49
CA PHE A 93 -0.47 -11.81 -10.45
C PHE A 93 0.24 -13.09 -9.99
N GLY A 94 -0.51 -14.10 -9.50
CA GLY A 94 0.08 -15.26 -8.84
C GLY A 94 1.03 -16.06 -9.73
N ARG A 95 0.67 -16.26 -11.01
CA ARG A 95 1.52 -16.97 -11.97
C ARG A 95 2.86 -16.27 -12.17
N GLU A 96 2.83 -14.96 -12.31
CA GLU A 96 4.02 -14.15 -12.59
C GLU A 96 4.90 -14.01 -11.36
N ALA A 97 4.31 -13.61 -10.22
CA ALA A 97 5.00 -13.54 -8.93
C ALA A 97 5.64 -14.88 -8.55
N GLY A 98 4.94 -15.99 -8.81
CA GLY A 98 5.44 -17.33 -8.54
C GLY A 98 6.61 -17.78 -9.43
N ARG A 99 6.66 -17.32 -10.69
CA ARG A 99 7.72 -17.69 -11.65
C ARG A 99 8.92 -16.75 -11.57
N ASN A 100 8.65 -15.45 -11.53
CA ASN A 100 9.65 -14.41 -11.71
C ASN A 100 10.15 -13.84 -10.38
N LEU A 101 9.49 -14.18 -9.25
CA LEU A 101 9.68 -13.51 -7.96
C LEU A 101 9.41 -12.00 -8.07
N ASP A 102 8.48 -11.66 -8.96
CA ASP A 102 8.24 -10.30 -9.40
C ASP A 102 6.92 -10.18 -10.16
N PHE A 103 6.45 -8.95 -10.33
CA PHE A 103 5.32 -8.61 -11.18
C PHE A 103 5.64 -7.34 -11.97
N ASP A 104 5.50 -7.40 -13.28
CA ASP A 104 5.73 -6.28 -14.18
C ASP A 104 4.53 -5.32 -14.17
N PHE A 105 4.80 -4.06 -13.83
CA PHE A 105 3.81 -2.98 -13.86
C PHE A 105 3.72 -2.31 -15.24
N GLU A 106 4.55 -2.74 -16.20
CA GLU A 106 4.71 -2.12 -17.52
C GLU A 106 5.13 -0.64 -17.42
N ILE A 107 5.90 -0.33 -16.37
CA ILE A 107 6.50 0.98 -16.07
C ILE A 107 8.02 0.81 -16.12
N GLY A 108 8.68 1.55 -17.00
CA GLY A 108 10.12 1.46 -17.20
C GLY A 108 10.92 1.92 -15.97
N GLU A 109 12.14 1.39 -15.80
CA GLU A 109 12.98 1.72 -14.64
C GLU A 109 13.40 3.20 -14.58
N ASP A 110 13.46 3.86 -15.75
CA ASP A 110 13.75 5.28 -15.88
C ASP A 110 12.55 6.17 -15.52
N SER A 111 11.35 5.58 -15.34
CA SER A 111 10.17 6.31 -14.92
C SER A 111 10.32 6.79 -13.48
N PRO A 112 10.01 8.06 -13.18
CA PRO A 112 10.08 8.56 -11.81
C PRO A 112 9.05 7.88 -10.88
N LEU A 113 8.04 7.19 -11.44
CA LEU A 113 7.06 6.40 -10.69
C LEU A 113 7.53 4.98 -10.36
N TYR A 114 8.57 4.48 -11.01
CA TYR A 114 9.06 3.11 -10.83
C TYR A 114 9.28 2.72 -9.36
N PRO A 115 9.84 3.61 -8.49
CA PRO A 115 9.98 3.30 -7.07
C PRO A 115 8.66 2.97 -6.35
N LEU A 116 7.52 3.51 -6.79
CA LEU A 116 6.22 3.23 -6.19
C LEU A 116 5.79 1.77 -6.40
N THR A 117 6.28 1.12 -7.46
CA THR A 117 5.94 -0.27 -7.78
C THR A 117 6.48 -1.26 -6.75
N TRP A 118 7.63 -0.96 -6.11
CA TRP A 118 8.31 -1.90 -5.21
C TRP A 118 7.45 -2.32 -4.02
N LEU A 119 6.60 -1.44 -3.48
CA LEU A 119 5.68 -1.82 -2.41
C LEU A 119 4.73 -2.94 -2.86
N TYR A 120 4.15 -2.81 -4.06
CA TYR A 120 3.19 -3.77 -4.58
C TYR A 120 3.88 -5.04 -5.07
N ARG A 121 5.04 -4.94 -5.73
CA ARG A 121 5.87 -6.10 -6.12
C ARG A 121 6.23 -6.95 -4.90
N GLY A 122 6.70 -6.31 -3.82
CA GLY A 122 6.98 -6.98 -2.56
C GLY A 122 5.75 -7.67 -1.95
N ARG A 123 4.60 -6.99 -1.96
CA ARG A 123 3.32 -7.54 -1.46
C ARG A 123 2.82 -8.72 -2.29
N MET A 124 2.93 -8.65 -3.61
CA MET A 124 2.51 -9.71 -4.52
C MET A 124 3.37 -10.97 -4.33
N VAL A 125 4.69 -10.81 -4.23
CA VAL A 125 5.62 -11.91 -4.01
C VAL A 125 5.42 -12.56 -2.64
N ILE A 126 5.28 -11.75 -1.57
CA ILE A 126 5.05 -12.32 -0.24
C ILE A 126 3.68 -12.98 -0.13
N TRP A 127 2.63 -12.42 -0.73
CA TRP A 127 1.30 -13.03 -0.73
C TRP A 127 1.33 -14.39 -1.42
N TYR A 128 1.89 -14.48 -2.64
CA TYR A 128 2.03 -15.78 -3.31
C TYR A 128 2.79 -16.81 -2.47
N ALA A 129 3.84 -16.38 -1.75
CA ALA A 129 4.63 -17.26 -0.91
C ALA A 129 3.85 -17.82 0.30
N LEU A 130 2.88 -17.05 0.82
CA LEU A 130 2.02 -17.46 1.93
C LEU A 130 0.90 -18.40 1.46
N GLU A 131 0.33 -18.16 0.28
CA GLU A 131 -0.76 -18.98 -0.29
C GLU A 131 -0.26 -20.30 -0.91
N SER A 132 0.99 -20.34 -1.37
CA SER A 132 1.54 -21.53 -2.02
C SER A 132 2.13 -22.51 -1.00
N GLY A 133 1.39 -23.59 -0.70
CA GLY A 133 1.91 -24.70 0.12
C GLY A 133 3.25 -25.26 -0.39
N GLY A 134 3.48 -25.27 -1.70
CA GLY A 134 4.74 -25.71 -2.30
C GLY A 134 5.92 -24.75 -2.08
N VAL A 135 5.65 -23.47 -1.79
CA VAL A 135 6.66 -22.51 -1.33
C VAL A 135 6.78 -22.58 0.18
N TRP A 136 5.66 -22.53 0.91
CA TRP A 136 5.60 -22.46 2.36
C TRP A 136 6.28 -23.66 3.04
N ASN A 137 6.04 -24.88 2.53
CA ASN A 137 6.58 -26.12 3.10
C ASN A 137 8.00 -26.46 2.63
N ASN A 138 8.58 -25.67 1.71
CA ASN A 138 9.97 -25.84 1.26
C ASN A 138 10.84 -24.69 1.84
N PRO A 139 11.73 -24.96 2.81
CA PRO A 139 12.51 -23.91 3.47
C PRO A 139 13.37 -23.06 2.53
N GLU A 140 13.94 -23.66 1.49
CA GLU A 140 14.79 -22.96 0.52
C GLU A 140 13.95 -22.02 -0.35
N ARG A 141 12.83 -22.51 -0.90
CA ARG A 141 11.89 -21.69 -1.67
C ARG A 141 11.33 -20.57 -0.81
N LYS A 142 10.88 -20.87 0.41
CA LYS A 142 10.39 -19.87 1.37
C LYS A 142 11.43 -18.77 1.59
N ARG A 143 12.69 -19.13 1.85
CA ARG A 143 13.78 -18.16 2.02
C ARG A 143 13.98 -17.29 0.76
N LYS A 144 13.94 -17.88 -0.43
CA LYS A 144 14.10 -17.16 -1.72
C LYS A 144 13.00 -16.12 -1.92
N PHE A 145 11.73 -16.50 -1.73
CA PHE A 145 10.59 -15.59 -1.87
C PHE A 145 10.62 -14.47 -0.84
N PHE A 146 10.91 -14.79 0.43
CA PHE A 146 11.00 -13.80 1.50
C PHE A 146 12.16 -12.82 1.27
N ALA A 147 13.30 -13.31 0.75
CA ALA A 147 14.43 -12.46 0.39
C ALA A 147 14.08 -11.49 -0.75
N ALA A 148 13.41 -11.97 -1.80
CA ALA A 148 12.95 -11.14 -2.92
C ALA A 148 11.97 -10.05 -2.46
N ALA A 149 10.91 -10.44 -1.73
CA ALA A 149 9.93 -9.50 -1.19
C ALA A 149 10.59 -8.45 -0.28
N ARG A 150 11.47 -8.89 0.65
CA ARG A 150 12.23 -7.99 1.51
C ARG A 150 13.13 -7.04 0.73
N GLY A 151 13.72 -7.49 -0.38
CA GLY A 151 14.50 -6.66 -1.28
C GLY A 151 13.70 -5.49 -1.84
N PHE A 152 12.47 -5.74 -2.31
CA PHE A 152 11.58 -4.67 -2.76
C PHE A 152 11.20 -3.71 -1.64
N PHE A 153 10.86 -4.22 -0.45
CA PHE A 153 10.52 -3.35 0.68
C PHE A 153 11.70 -2.47 1.12
N LYS A 154 12.94 -2.96 1.07
CA LYS A 154 14.13 -2.15 1.33
C LYS A 154 14.26 -1.00 0.34
N LYS A 155 14.19 -1.28 -0.96
CA LYS A 155 14.25 -0.25 -2.02
C LYS A 155 13.14 0.80 -1.84
N TYR A 156 11.93 0.35 -1.52
CA TYR A 156 10.80 1.25 -1.25
C TYR A 156 11.04 2.12 -0.01
N ALA A 157 11.56 1.56 1.09
CA ALA A 157 11.87 2.31 2.30
C ALA A 157 13.00 3.34 2.08
N GLU A 158 14.00 3.01 1.25
CA GLU A 158 15.06 3.95 0.85
C GLU A 158 14.49 5.14 0.04
N ALA A 159 13.57 4.88 -0.89
CA ALA A 159 12.93 5.93 -1.67
C ALA A 159 11.89 6.76 -0.89
N PHE A 160 11.22 6.15 0.09
CA PHE A 160 10.10 6.72 0.85
C PHE A 160 10.25 6.46 2.36
N PRO A 161 11.20 7.14 3.03
CA PRO A 161 11.60 6.81 4.40
C PRO A 161 10.53 7.12 5.46
N GLN A 162 9.52 7.93 5.14
CA GLN A 162 8.45 8.26 6.08
C GLN A 162 7.29 7.24 6.03
N ASN A 163 7.22 6.42 4.98
CA ASN A 163 6.14 5.47 4.79
C ASN A 163 6.05 4.48 5.97
N LYS A 164 4.89 4.41 6.64
CA LYS A 164 4.66 3.49 7.76
C LYS A 164 4.42 2.05 7.29
N ILE A 165 3.72 1.88 6.16
CA ILE A 165 3.33 0.55 5.67
C ILE A 165 4.57 -0.32 5.40
N VAL A 166 5.57 0.19 4.68
CA VAL A 166 6.79 -0.56 4.38
C VAL A 166 7.58 -0.92 5.63
N ARG A 167 7.55 -0.05 6.66
CA ARG A 167 8.15 -0.32 7.96
C ARG A 167 7.53 -1.54 8.64
N MET A 168 6.21 -1.73 8.52
CA MET A 168 5.55 -2.95 9.02
C MET A 168 6.12 -4.21 8.36
N TYR A 169 6.26 -4.20 7.02
CA TYR A 169 6.83 -5.33 6.27
C TYR A 169 8.31 -5.60 6.61
N LEU A 170 9.05 -4.58 7.03
CA LEU A 170 10.44 -4.69 7.46
C LEU A 170 10.59 -5.01 8.95
N GLY A 171 9.48 -5.23 9.68
CA GLY A 171 9.49 -5.53 11.11
C GLY A 171 9.87 -4.33 11.99
N GLN A 172 9.70 -3.11 11.48
CA GLN A 172 9.97 -1.88 12.21
C GLN A 172 8.68 -1.33 12.85
N PRO A 173 8.75 -0.83 14.10
CA PRO A 173 7.59 -0.22 14.74
C PRO A 173 7.07 1.01 13.99
N THR A 174 5.76 1.09 13.76
CA THR A 174 5.09 2.23 13.11
C THR A 174 4.49 3.24 14.09
N GLY A 175 4.62 2.96 15.39
CA GLY A 175 3.96 3.72 16.45
C GLY A 175 2.49 3.33 16.62
N PRO A 176 1.86 3.74 17.74
CA PRO A 176 0.49 3.37 18.07
C PRO A 176 -0.52 4.23 17.30
N TYR A 177 -1.52 3.60 16.67
CA TYR A 177 -2.67 4.28 16.06
C TYR A 177 -3.68 4.81 17.08
N LYS A 178 -3.70 4.20 18.27
CA LYS A 178 -4.56 4.54 19.40
C LYS A 178 -3.73 4.40 20.68
N ARG A 179 -3.90 5.35 21.59
CA ARG A 179 -3.29 5.33 22.93
C ARG A 179 -4.31 4.79 23.93
N TYR A 180 -3.83 3.92 24.80
CA TYR A 180 -4.61 3.33 25.87
C TYR A 180 -4.11 3.88 27.19
N GLU A 181 -4.98 4.62 27.89
CA GLU A 181 -4.61 5.22 29.17
C GLU A 181 -4.32 4.12 30.20
N ALA A 182 -3.16 4.25 30.85
CA ALA A 182 -2.74 3.36 31.91
C ALA A 182 -3.63 3.57 33.15
N VAL A 183 -3.94 2.48 33.86
CA VAL A 183 -4.68 2.56 35.12
C VAL A 183 -3.70 2.94 36.23
N ALA A 184 -3.99 4.03 36.94
CA ALA A 184 -3.15 4.49 38.03
C ALA A 184 -2.96 3.39 39.09
N GLY A 185 -1.70 3.17 39.50
CA GLY A 185 -1.35 2.14 40.48
C GLY A 185 -1.30 0.70 39.95
N ALA A 186 -1.67 0.45 38.69
CA ALA A 186 -1.54 -0.86 38.08
C ALA A 186 -0.06 -1.18 37.77
N PRO A 187 0.40 -2.43 37.99
CA PRO A 187 1.74 -2.83 37.59
C PRO A 187 1.88 -2.79 36.07
N GLN A 188 3.10 -2.48 35.60
CA GLN A 188 3.37 -2.26 34.17
C GLN A 188 2.97 -3.45 33.28
N TRP A 189 3.17 -4.68 33.75
CA TRP A 189 2.76 -5.88 32.99
C TRP A 189 1.25 -5.93 32.75
N ALA A 190 0.43 -5.47 33.70
CA ALA A 190 -1.03 -5.47 33.58
C ALA A 190 -1.50 -4.39 32.61
N VAL A 191 -0.82 -3.24 32.60
CA VAL A 191 -1.05 -2.18 31.61
C VAL A 191 -0.78 -2.71 30.19
N TYR A 192 0.35 -3.38 29.97
CA TYR A 192 0.68 -3.94 28.66
C TYR A 192 -0.22 -5.11 28.25
N GLN A 193 -0.61 -5.97 29.19
CA GLN A 193 -1.56 -7.04 28.93
C GLN A 193 -2.90 -6.47 28.47
N ARG A 194 -3.44 -5.48 29.19
CA ARG A 194 -4.69 -4.80 28.81
C ARG A 194 -4.55 -4.15 27.44
N GLU A 195 -3.48 -3.41 27.20
CA GLU A 195 -3.24 -2.77 25.91
C GLU A 195 -3.22 -3.78 24.75
N GLY A 196 -2.56 -4.93 24.93
CA GLY A 196 -2.55 -6.00 23.92
C GLY A 196 -3.95 -6.53 23.61
N LEU A 197 -4.78 -6.72 24.63
CA LEU A 197 -6.16 -7.19 24.47
C LEU A 197 -7.07 -6.14 23.81
N GLU A 198 -6.93 -4.87 24.16
CA GLU A 198 -7.68 -3.78 23.56
C GLU A 198 -7.31 -3.59 22.08
N ARG A 199 -6.02 -3.73 21.74
CA ARG A 199 -5.55 -3.72 20.34
C ARG A 199 -6.09 -4.89 19.53
N LEU A 200 -6.17 -6.09 20.13
CA LEU A 200 -6.80 -7.23 19.47
C LEU A 200 -8.31 -7.00 19.28
N THR A 201 -8.97 -6.37 20.26
CA THR A 201 -10.38 -5.96 20.17
C THR A 201 -10.60 -4.98 19.02
N ASP A 202 -9.76 -3.95 18.88
CA ASP A 202 -9.84 -3.00 17.75
C ASP A 202 -9.77 -3.72 16.38
N ILE A 203 -8.88 -4.73 16.26
CA ILE A 203 -8.75 -5.52 15.03
C ILE A 203 -10.06 -6.27 14.76
N ILE A 204 -10.59 -7.00 15.75
CA ILE A 204 -11.83 -7.78 15.60
C ILE A 204 -12.99 -6.88 15.21
N GLU A 205 -13.17 -5.76 15.92
CA GLU A 205 -14.26 -4.82 15.65
C GLU A 205 -14.14 -4.18 14.27
N TRP A 206 -12.92 -3.87 13.82
CA TRP A 206 -12.70 -3.38 12.46
C TRP A 206 -13.12 -4.42 11.41
N TRP A 207 -12.78 -5.70 11.59
CA TRP A 207 -13.21 -6.76 10.68
C TRP A 207 -14.73 -6.92 10.67
N ILE A 208 -15.38 -6.85 11.84
CA ILE A 208 -16.84 -6.87 11.94
C ILE A 208 -17.46 -5.73 11.12
N ASP A 209 -16.97 -4.51 11.29
CA ASP A 209 -17.58 -3.33 10.66
C ASP A 209 -17.28 -3.20 9.16
N ASN A 210 -16.12 -3.70 8.71
CA ASN A 210 -15.63 -3.43 7.36
C ASN A 210 -15.63 -4.66 6.44
N ARG A 211 -15.75 -5.87 6.98
CA ARG A 211 -15.54 -7.12 6.23
C ARG A 211 -16.65 -8.15 6.38
N MET A 212 -17.43 -8.12 7.46
CA MET A 212 -18.55 -9.03 7.62
C MET A 212 -19.63 -8.74 6.56
N GLN A 213 -19.95 -9.74 5.75
CA GLN A 213 -20.95 -9.67 4.69
C GLN A 213 -22.35 -9.98 5.21
N ASP A 214 -23.37 -9.80 4.36
CA ASP A 214 -24.77 -10.05 4.71
C ASP A 214 -25.03 -11.51 5.09
N ASP A 215 -24.34 -12.44 4.44
CA ASP A 215 -24.40 -13.88 4.74
C ASP A 215 -23.59 -14.29 5.98
N GLY A 216 -22.81 -13.36 6.55
CA GLY A 216 -22.00 -13.57 7.75
C GLY A 216 -20.54 -13.95 7.50
N GLN A 217 -20.11 -14.16 6.26
CA GLN A 217 -18.69 -14.40 5.90
C GLN A 217 -17.86 -13.12 5.97
N TYR A 218 -16.53 -13.24 6.04
CA TYR A 218 -15.56 -12.15 6.04
C TYR A 218 -14.75 -12.05 4.73
N GLY A 219 -14.99 -13.00 3.82
CA GLY A 219 -14.44 -13.03 2.46
C GLY A 219 -13.28 -13.99 2.24
N GLY A 220 -12.83 -14.72 3.28
CA GLY A 220 -11.95 -15.88 3.11
C GLY A 220 -12.72 -17.16 2.75
N GLY A 221 -14.03 -17.15 2.96
CA GLY A 221 -14.86 -18.34 2.87
C GLY A 221 -15.00 -19.02 4.24
N TRP A 222 -15.99 -19.89 4.39
CA TRP A 222 -16.33 -20.53 5.67
C TRP A 222 -15.15 -21.12 6.45
N GLY A 223 -14.22 -21.79 5.75
CA GLY A 223 -13.04 -22.41 6.37
C GLY A 223 -12.07 -21.38 6.93
N ASP A 224 -11.58 -20.47 6.09
CA ASP A 224 -10.62 -19.44 6.49
C ASP A 224 -11.20 -18.46 7.51
N ASP A 225 -12.48 -18.11 7.37
CA ASP A 225 -13.18 -17.25 8.32
C ASP A 225 -13.34 -17.95 9.69
N CYS A 226 -13.52 -19.27 9.72
CA CYS A 226 -13.54 -20.06 10.96
C CYS A 226 -12.15 -20.10 11.61
N GLU A 227 -11.08 -20.29 10.82
CA GLU A 227 -9.71 -20.23 11.31
C GLU A 227 -9.35 -18.85 11.86
N MET A 228 -9.84 -17.77 11.24
CA MET A 228 -9.69 -16.41 11.75
C MET A 228 -10.27 -16.26 13.17
N TRP A 229 -11.50 -16.76 13.42
CA TRP A 229 -12.11 -16.73 14.74
C TRP A 229 -11.33 -17.53 15.79
N ARG A 230 -10.65 -18.61 15.39
CA ARG A 230 -9.78 -19.40 16.29
C ARG A 230 -8.62 -18.57 16.85
N TRP A 231 -8.11 -17.58 16.12
CA TRP A 231 -7.06 -16.68 16.60
C TRP A 231 -7.55 -15.62 17.59
N TRP A 232 -8.87 -15.41 17.69
CA TRP A 232 -9.49 -14.37 18.51
C TRP A 232 -10.04 -14.89 19.86
N VAL A 233 -9.80 -16.17 20.17
CA VAL A 233 -10.21 -16.82 21.41
C VAL A 233 -9.84 -16.05 22.69
N PRO A 234 -8.63 -15.42 22.82
CA PRO A 234 -8.32 -14.65 24.02
C PRO A 234 -9.31 -13.53 24.33
N ILE A 235 -9.91 -12.91 23.31
CA ILE A 235 -10.93 -11.87 23.51
C ILE A 235 -12.30 -12.47 23.78
N LEU A 236 -12.66 -13.57 23.09
CA LEU A 236 -13.94 -14.25 23.30
C LEU A 236 -14.12 -14.75 24.75
N ILE A 237 -13.04 -15.17 25.39
CA ILE A 237 -13.05 -15.66 26.77
C ILE A 237 -12.74 -14.53 27.76
N GLY A 238 -11.83 -13.63 27.41
CA GLY A 238 -11.34 -12.59 28.30
C GLY A 238 -12.23 -11.36 28.42
N PHE A 239 -13.13 -11.13 27.45
CA PHE A 239 -13.99 -9.94 27.40
C PHE A 239 -15.42 -10.31 27.02
N ASP A 240 -16.38 -9.83 27.82
CA ASP A 240 -17.79 -9.92 27.50
C ASP A 240 -18.21 -8.80 26.54
N SER A 241 -17.59 -8.72 25.35
CA SER A 241 -17.94 -7.70 24.35
C SER A 241 -19.24 -8.09 23.64
N PRO A 242 -20.36 -7.35 23.80
CA PRO A 242 -21.63 -7.72 23.18
C PRO A 242 -21.58 -7.67 21.65
N LYS A 243 -20.75 -6.78 21.08
CA LYS A 243 -20.57 -6.67 19.63
C LYS A 243 -19.88 -7.92 19.06
N ILE A 244 -18.78 -8.33 19.68
CA ILE A 244 -18.01 -9.51 19.25
C ILE A 244 -18.83 -10.78 19.45
N GLY A 245 -19.50 -10.93 20.61
CA GLY A 245 -20.37 -12.09 20.87
C GLY A 245 -21.50 -12.22 19.85
N ARG A 246 -22.17 -11.12 19.48
CA ARG A 246 -23.20 -11.13 18.43
C ARG A 246 -22.63 -11.49 17.05
N ALA A 247 -21.45 -10.95 16.70
CA ALA A 247 -20.82 -11.26 15.42
C ALA A 247 -20.42 -12.73 15.32
N GLN A 248 -19.81 -13.29 16.38
CA GLN A 248 -19.45 -14.70 16.45
C GLN A 248 -20.69 -15.59 16.35
N ALA A 249 -21.75 -15.28 17.11
CA ALA A 249 -23.00 -16.04 17.07
C ALA A 249 -23.66 -15.99 15.68
N ARG A 250 -23.64 -14.82 15.01
CA ARG A 250 -24.12 -14.68 13.63
C ARG A 250 -23.33 -15.55 12.67
N PHE A 251 -21.99 -15.50 12.72
CA PHE A 251 -21.13 -16.34 11.89
C PHE A 251 -21.39 -17.83 12.13
N SER A 252 -21.36 -18.28 13.39
CA SER A 252 -21.60 -19.68 13.75
C SER A 252 -22.97 -20.17 13.31
N LYS A 253 -24.03 -19.36 13.48
CA LYS A 253 -25.37 -19.71 13.00
C LYS A 253 -25.40 -19.85 11.48
N ALA A 254 -24.79 -18.92 10.76
CA ALA A 254 -24.73 -18.95 9.29
C ALA A 254 -23.96 -20.18 8.78
N LEU A 255 -22.81 -20.48 9.38
CA LEU A 255 -21.98 -21.65 9.07
C LEU A 255 -22.72 -22.97 9.33
N MET A 256 -23.31 -23.13 10.52
CA MET A 256 -24.03 -24.37 10.87
C MET A 256 -25.33 -24.55 10.09
N SER A 257 -25.85 -23.49 9.48
CA SER A 257 -27.06 -23.56 8.62
C SER A 257 -26.76 -23.95 7.18
N GLN A 258 -25.49 -24.08 6.78
CA GLN A 258 -25.12 -24.49 5.43
C GLN A 258 -25.60 -25.91 5.13
N GLU A 259 -26.03 -26.16 3.89
CA GLU A 259 -26.59 -27.47 3.47
C GLU A 259 -25.62 -28.63 3.76
N HIS A 260 -24.33 -28.43 3.47
CA HIS A 260 -23.30 -29.43 3.69
C HIS A 260 -23.02 -29.70 5.18
N MET A 261 -23.42 -28.79 6.08
CA MET A 261 -23.25 -28.92 7.52
C MET A 261 -24.42 -29.64 8.22
N LYS A 262 -25.48 -30.03 7.50
CA LYS A 262 -26.65 -30.73 8.07
C LYS A 262 -26.30 -32.01 8.84
N LYS A 263 -25.19 -32.67 8.49
CA LYS A 263 -24.70 -33.88 9.15
C LYS A 263 -23.55 -33.62 10.13
N GLY A 264 -23.21 -32.36 10.38
CA GLY A 264 -22.02 -31.94 11.13
C GLY A 264 -20.75 -31.91 10.27
N TYR A 265 -19.59 -31.68 10.91
CA TYR A 265 -18.29 -31.82 10.28
C TYR A 265 -18.00 -33.30 10.04
N THR A 266 -18.13 -33.75 8.80
CA THR A 266 -17.73 -35.09 8.33
C THR A 266 -16.42 -35.03 7.56
#